data_AF-A0AA41YA28-F1
#
_entry.id   AF-A0AA41YA28-F1
#
_cell.length_a   1.000
_cell.length_b   1.000
_cell.length_c   1.000
_cell.angle_alpha   90.00
_cell.angle_beta   90.00
_cell.angle_gamma   90.00
#
_symmetry.space_group_name_H-M   'P 1'
#
loop_
_entity.id
_entity.type
_entity.pdbx_description
1 polymer ?
#
loop_
_entity_poly.entity_id
_entity_poly.type
_entity_poly.pdbx_seq_one_letter_code
_entity_poly.pdbx_strand_id
1 'polypeptide(L)' 'MDIQSLKLELVEKILHTEKASLLLKIEKILKKEERNDWWEQLPSEIQDSILEGIQDVHAGNVFTHDQVIQEAKERYGF' A
#
# COMPACT_ATOMS: atom_id res chain seq x y z
N MET A 1 -31.93 -7.82 -1.21
CA MET A 1 -31.57 -6.57 -1.91
C MET A 1 -30.55 -6.94 -2.96
N ASP A 2 -30.87 -6.74 -4.24
CA ASP A 2 -29.95 -7.08 -5.32
C ASP A 2 -28.85 -6.01 -5.45
N ILE A 3 -27.62 -6.44 -5.67
CA ILE A 3 -26.46 -5.53 -5.74
C ILE A 3 -26.58 -4.59 -6.94
N GLN A 4 -27.22 -5.01 -8.04
CA GLN A 4 -27.43 -4.14 -9.20
C GLN A 4 -28.46 -3.06 -8.89
N SER A 5 -29.53 -3.40 -8.17
CA SER A 5 -30.51 -2.41 -7.69
C SER A 5 -29.86 -1.36 -6.79
N LEU A 6 -28.97 -1.76 -5.87
CA LEU A 6 -28.25 -0.83 -5.01
C LEU A 6 -27.33 0.12 -5.80
N LYS A 7 -26.63 -0.39 -6.82
CA LYS A 7 -25.76 0.44 -7.68
C LYS A 7 -26.56 1.50 -8.43
N LEU A 8 -27.73 1.12 -8.98
CA LEU A 8 -28.61 2.03 -9.70
C LEU A 8 -29.14 3.15 -8.78
N GLU A 9 -29.59 2.81 -7.58
CA GLU A 9 -30.06 3.80 -6.59
C GLU A 9 -28.96 4.79 -6.17
N LEU A 10 -27.72 4.31 -6.01
CA LEU A 10 -26.58 5.18 -5.68
C LEU A 10 -26.26 6.15 -6.82
N VAL A 11 -26.25 5.68 -8.07
CA VAL A 11 -26.06 6.53 -9.25
C VAL A 11 -27.14 7.60 -9.32
N GLU A 12 -28.40 7.21 -9.14
CA GLU A 12 -29.53 8.15 -9.16
C GLU A 12 -29.39 9.23 -8.07
N LYS A 13 -29.02 8.84 -6.83
CA LYS A 13 -28.80 9.79 -5.73
C LYS A 13 -27.63 10.74 -5.97
N ILE A 14 -26.56 10.28 -6.63
CA ILE A 14 -25.41 11.10 -7.00
C ILE A 14 -25.80 12.11 -8.09
N LEU A 15 -26.55 11.68 -9.11
CA LEU A 15 -26.97 12.56 -10.20
C LEU A 15 -27.93 13.68 -9.74
N HIS A 16 -28.77 13.42 -8.74
CA HIS A 16 -29.72 14.40 -8.20
C HIS A 16 -29.14 15.31 -7.11
N THR A 17 -27.89 15.09 -6.67
CA THR A 17 -27.31 15.91 -5.59
C THR A 17 -26.59 17.14 -6.15
N GLU A 18 -26.96 18.32 -5.67
CA GLU A 18 -26.31 19.59 -6.03
C GLU A 18 -25.19 19.97 -5.03
N LYS A 19 -25.05 19.22 -3.94
CA LYS A 19 -24.08 19.51 -2.88
C LYS A 19 -22.69 19.02 -3.27
N ALA A 20 -21.87 19.91 -3.84
CA ALA A 20 -20.48 19.62 -4.20
C ALA A 20 -19.65 19.02 -3.04
N SER A 21 -19.89 19.46 -1.81
CA SER A 21 -19.19 18.93 -0.61
C SER A 21 -19.52 17.46 -0.31
N LEU A 22 -20.71 16.98 -0.70
CA LEU A 22 -21.10 15.58 -0.58
C LEU A 22 -20.45 14.74 -1.69
N LEU A 23 -20.48 15.24 -2.93
CA LEU A 23 -19.82 14.60 -4.08
C LEU A 23 -18.32 14.38 -3.83
N LEU A 24 -17.62 15.39 -3.31
CA LEU A 24 -16.18 15.29 -2.97
C LEU A 24 -15.90 14.26 -1.87
N LYS A 25 -16.82 14.06 -0.93
CA LYS A 25 -16.69 13.01 0.10
C LYS A 25 -16.88 11.62 -0.49
N ILE A 26 -17.89 11.45 -1.33
CA ILE A 26 -18.17 10.19 -2.04
C ILE A 26 -16.97 9.81 -2.92
N GLU A 27 -16.44 10.76 -3.70
CA GLU A 27 -15.25 10.56 -4.53
C GLU A 27 -14.05 10.08 -3.69
N LYS A 28 -13.79 10.69 -2.53
CA LYS A 28 -12.70 10.26 -1.64
C LYS A 28 -12.88 8.86 -1.08
N ILE A 29 -14.12 8.45 -0.80
CA ILE A 29 -14.42 7.10 -0.31
C ILE A 29 -14.18 6.08 -1.42
N LEU A 30 -14.72 6.33 -2.63
CA LEU A 30 -14.55 5.46 -3.78
C LEU A 30 -13.07 5.36 -4.22
N LYS A 31 -12.33 6.47 -4.20
CA LYS A 31 -10.88 6.47 -4.47
C LYS A 31 -10.04 5.78 -3.40
N LYS A 32 -10.50 5.74 -2.15
CA LYS A 32 -9.84 4.96 -1.09
C LYS A 32 -10.04 3.46 -1.30
N GLU A 33 -11.21 3.05 -1.77
CA GLU A 33 -11.51 1.65 -2.10
C GLU A 33 -10.79 1.20 -3.39
N GLU A 34 -10.62 2.08 -4.38
CA GLU A 34 -9.83 1.79 -5.59
C GLU A 34 -8.33 1.67 -5.33
N ARG A 35 -7.83 2.24 -4.23
CA ARG A 35 -6.50 1.89 -3.74
C ARG A 35 -6.59 0.52 -3.10
N ASN A 36 -6.56 -0.53 -3.94
CA ASN A 36 -5.80 -1.71 -3.58
C ASN A 36 -4.46 -1.17 -3.11
N ASP A 37 -4.23 -1.21 -1.80
CA ASP A 37 -2.98 -0.77 -1.22
C ASP A 37 -1.90 -1.52 -2.00
N TRP A 38 -0.87 -0.82 -2.48
CA TRP A 38 0.17 -1.45 -3.30
C TRP A 38 0.77 -2.66 -2.57
N TRP A 39 0.71 -2.63 -1.23
CA TRP A 39 1.01 -3.72 -0.31
C TRP A 39 0.23 -5.02 -0.65
N GLU A 40 -1.09 -4.92 -0.83
CA GLU A 40 -1.98 -6.05 -1.17
C GLU A 40 -1.76 -6.57 -2.59
N GLN A 41 -1.03 -5.82 -3.43
CA GLN A 41 -0.65 -6.23 -4.79
C GLN A 41 0.71 -6.92 -4.84
N LEU A 42 1.49 -6.89 -3.76
CA LEU A 42 2.80 -7.54 -3.72
C LEU A 42 2.65 -9.06 -3.55
N PRO A 43 3.48 -9.87 -4.23
CA PRO A 43 3.63 -11.29 -3.91
C PRO A 43 3.97 -11.47 -2.43
N SER A 44 3.46 -12.56 -1.82
CA SER A 44 3.70 -12.86 -0.40
C SER A 44 5.18 -12.89 -0.04
N GLU A 45 6.02 -13.44 -0.93
CA GLU A 45 7.48 -13.49 -0.75
C GLU A 45 8.11 -12.09 -0.59
N ILE A 46 7.61 -11.09 -1.31
CA ILE A 46 8.10 -9.71 -1.22
C ILE A 46 7.60 -9.07 0.08
N GLN A 47 6.34 -9.32 0.46
CA GLN A 47 5.80 -8.84 1.73
C GLN A 47 6.59 -9.40 2.91
N ASP A 48 6.90 -10.70 2.90
CA ASP A 48 7.68 -11.38 3.92
C ASP A 48 9.10 -10.80 4.02
N SER A 49 9.77 -10.57 2.89
CA SER A 49 11.11 -9.96 2.85
C SER A 49 11.12 -8.52 3.38
N ILE A 50 10.08 -7.73 3.09
CA ILE A 50 9.95 -6.36 3.63
C ILE A 50 9.71 -6.41 5.14
N LEU A 51 8.88 -7.33 5.64
CA LEU A 51 8.63 -7.51 7.07
C LEU A 51 9.88 -7.95 7.82
N GLU A 52 10.67 -8.86 7.24
CA GLU A 52 11.99 -9.27 7.77
C GLU A 52 12.94 -8.06 7.86
N GLY A 53 13.06 -7.27 6.78
CA GLY A 53 13.90 -6.08 6.79
C GLY A 53 13.48 -5.04 7.84
N ILE A 54 12.17 -4.89 8.11
CA ILE A 54 11.68 -4.04 9.20
C ILE A 54 12.11 -4.59 10.56
N GLN A 55 12.00 -5.91 10.77
CA GLN A 55 12.46 -6.55 12.01
C GLN A 55 13.96 -6.38 12.22
N ASP A 56 14.76 -6.53 11.17
CA ASP A 56 16.21 -6.33 11.23
C ASP A 56 16.57 -4.89 11.61
N VAL A 57 15.88 -3.90 11.05
CA VAL A 57 16.04 -2.49 11.46
C VAL A 57 15.72 -2.30 12.94
N HIS A 58 14.63 -2.90 13.43
CA HIS A 58 14.25 -2.83 14.85
C HIS A 58 15.25 -3.54 15.78
N ALA A 59 15.83 -4.65 15.32
CA ALA A 59 16.86 -5.39 16.04
C ALA A 59 18.24 -4.71 15.98
N GLY A 60 18.42 -3.70 15.12
CA GLY A 60 19.71 -3.06 14.88
C GLY A 60 20.63 -3.88 13.97
N ASN A 61 20.11 -4.89 13.27
CA ASN A 61 20.79 -5.70 12.27
C ASN A 61 20.96 -4.94 10.94
N VAL A 62 21.48 -3.72 11.02
CA VAL A 62 21.69 -2.85 9.87
C VAL A 62 23.17 -2.57 9.70
N PHE A 63 23.63 -2.61 8.45
CA PHE A 63 25.01 -2.34 8.12
C PHE A 63 25.06 -1.11 7.21
N THR A 64 26.01 -0.22 7.49
CA THR A 64 26.32 0.86 6.56
C THR A 64 27.01 0.31 5.33
N HIS A 65 26.95 1.05 4.22
CA HIS A 65 27.65 0.68 3.00
C HIS A 65 29.14 0.39 3.25
N ASP A 66 29.81 1.25 4.02
CA ASP A 66 31.24 1.09 4.33
C ASP A 66 31.53 -0.18 5.12
N GLN A 67 30.67 -0.54 6.08
CA GLN A 67 30.79 -1.79 6.86
C GLN A 67 30.71 -3.02 5.95
N VAL A 68 29.73 -3.04 5.04
CA VAL A 68 29.54 -4.16 4.10
C VAL A 68 30.72 -4.27 3.13
N ILE A 69 31.20 -3.16 2.59
CA ILE A 69 32.34 -3.14 1.66
C ILE A 69 33.62 -3.61 2.35
N GLN A 70 33.87 -3.18 3.60
CA GLN A 70 35.03 -3.59 4.35
C GLN A 70 35.00 -5.11 4.64
N GLU A 71 33.86 -5.62 5.12
CA GLU A 71 33.69 -7.06 5.39
C GLU A 71 33.83 -7.91 4.11
N ALA A 72 33.27 -7.45 2.99
CA ALA A 72 33.39 -8.14 1.71
C ALA A 72 34.84 -8.19 1.21
N LYS A 73 35.61 -7.09 1.36
CA LYS A 73 37.03 -7.06 1.01
C LYS A 73 37.86 -7.99 1.90
N GLU A 74 37.60 -8.01 3.20
CA GLU A 74 38.31 -8.88 4.14
C GLU A 74 38.02 -10.37 3.91
N ARG A 75 36.78 -10.73 3.56
CA ARG A 75 36.38 -12.13 3.36
C ARG A 75 36.68 -12.68 1.98
N TYR A 76 36.55 -11.87 0.94
CA TYR A 76 36.64 -12.34 -0.46
C TYR A 76 37.81 -11.76 -1.24
N GLY A 77 38.58 -10.83 -0.67
CA GLY A 77 39.88 -10.42 -1.19
C GLY A 77 39.85 -9.77 -2.57
N PHE A 78 38.97 -8.78 -2.78
CA PHE A 78 39.02 -7.93 -3.98
C PHE A 78 40.03 -6.79 -3.84
#